data_AF-A0A4D4KSC8-F1
#
_entry.id   AF-A0A4D4KSC8-F1
#
_cell.length_a   1.000
_cell.length_b   1.000
_cell.length_c   1.000
_cell.angle_alpha   90.00
_cell.angle_beta   90.00
_cell.angle_gamma   90.00
#
_symmetry.space_group_name_H-M   'P 1'
#
loop_
_entity.id
_entity.type
_entity.pdbx_description
1 polymer ?
#
loop_
_entity_poly.entity_id
_entity_poly.type
_entity_poly.pdbx_seq_one_letter_code
_entity_poly.pdbx_strand_id
1 'polypeptide(L)' 'MTTPYRIIWEIELDADDPVHAARKALALHRDPRSWATVFTVHPDGDTQVLTVDLDPKHLDPSGNGTPRVTPV' A
#
# COMPACT_ATOMS: atom_id res chain seq x y z
N MET A 1 1.56 -16.34 18.95
CA MET A 1 0.26 -15.62 18.79
C MET A 1 0.47 -14.61 17.67
N THR A 2 -0.45 -14.49 16.72
CA THR A 2 -0.36 -13.54 15.61
C THR A 2 -1.25 -12.34 15.87
N THR A 3 -0.76 -11.12 15.64
CA THR A 3 -1.57 -9.90 15.70
C THR A 3 -2.32 -9.73 14.37
N PRO A 4 -3.64 -9.48 14.36
CA PRO A 4 -4.35 -9.16 13.14
C PRO A 4 -4.06 -7.72 12.69
N TYR A 5 -4.10 -7.48 11.39
CA TYR A 5 -3.84 -6.18 10.79
C TYR A 5 -4.90 -5.84 9.74
N ARG A 6 -5.35 -4.59 9.70
CA ARG A 6 -6.07 -4.02 8.56
C ARG A 6 -5.08 -3.21 7.73
N ILE A 7 -4.94 -3.57 6.46
CA ILE A 7 -4.06 -2.89 5.51
C ILE A 7 -4.92 -2.10 4.53
N ILE A 8 -4.58 -0.83 4.34
CA ILE A 8 -5.23 0.07 3.40
C ILE A 8 -4.16 0.52 2.40
N TRP A 9 -4.51 0.38 1.12
CA TRP A 9 -3.79 0.99 0.01
C TRP A 9 -4.77 1.92 -0.70
N GLU A 10 -4.35 3.16 -0.90
CA GLU A 10 -5.16 4.21 -1.52
C GLU A 10 -4.43 4.75 -2.74
N ILE A 11 -5.18 5.01 -3.81
CA ILE A 11 -4.68 5.62 -5.04
C ILE A 11 -5.70 6.62 -5.56
N GLU A 12 -5.19 7.67 -6.17
CA GLU A 12 -5.98 8.58 -7.00
C GLU A 12 -5.65 8.29 -8.47
N LEU A 13 -6.67 8.15 -9.31
CA LEU A 13 -6.51 7.96 -10.74
C LEU A 13 -7.72 8.50 -11.51
N ASP A 14 -7.48 8.84 -12.76
CA ASP A 14 -8.54 9.23 -13.69
C ASP A 14 -9.14 8.02 -14.41
N ALA A 15 -10.46 8.00 -14.58
CA ALA A 15 -11.18 6.99 -15.34
C ALA A 15 -12.52 7.54 -15.89
N ASP A 16 -13.01 6.91 -16.95
CA ASP A 16 -14.24 7.35 -17.62
C ASP A 16 -15.51 6.96 -16.85
N ASP A 17 -15.46 5.89 -16.05
CA ASP A 17 -16.56 5.37 -15.24
C ASP A 17 -16.06 4.54 -14.03
N PRO A 18 -16.93 4.22 -13.04
CA PRO A 18 -16.52 3.49 -11.84
C PRO A 18 -15.96 2.08 -12.09
N VAL A 19 -16.45 1.36 -13.10
CA VAL A 19 -15.95 0.01 -13.44
C VAL A 19 -14.58 0.12 -14.10
N HIS A 20 -14.37 1.12 -14.96
CA HIS A 20 -13.07 1.44 -15.52
C HIS A 20 -12.06 1.80 -14.41
N ALA A 21 -12.45 2.62 -13.42
CA ALA A 21 -11.61 2.95 -12.27
C ALA A 21 -11.18 1.70 -11.49
N ALA A 22 -12.13 0.82 -11.16
CA ALA A 22 -11.84 -0.43 -10.45
C ALA A 22 -10.91 -1.36 -11.24
N ARG A 23 -11.09 -1.45 -12.57
CA ARG A 23 -10.21 -2.24 -13.45
C ARG A 23 -8.79 -1.67 -13.48
N LYS A 24 -8.63 -0.35 -13.58
CA LYS A 24 -7.31 0.33 -13.51
C LYS A 24 -6.63 0.08 -12.18
N ALA A 25 -7.36 0.25 -11.07
CA ALA A 25 -6.85 -0.01 -9.72
C ALA A 25 -6.39 -1.47 -9.57
N LEU A 26 -7.20 -2.44 -10.01
CA LEU A 26 -6.84 -3.86 -9.95
C LEU A 26 -5.62 -4.20 -10.80
N ALA A 27 -5.49 -3.60 -11.98
CA ALA A 27 -4.32 -3.80 -12.84
C ALA A 27 -3.04 -3.29 -12.15
N LEU A 28 -3.07 -2.09 -11.57
CA LEU A 28 -1.94 -1.54 -10.80
C LEU A 28 -1.61 -2.39 -9.57
N HIS A 29 -2.63 -2.89 -8.87
CA HIS A 29 -2.45 -3.72 -7.68
C HIS A 29 -1.80 -5.08 -8.00
N ARG A 30 -2.00 -5.60 -9.21
CA ARG A 30 -1.48 -6.91 -9.64
C ARG A 30 -0.24 -6.83 -10.52
N ASP A 31 0.17 -5.64 -10.97
CA ASP A 31 1.37 -5.50 -11.79
C ASP A 31 2.60 -5.80 -10.92
N PRO A 32 3.39 -6.85 -11.21
CA PRO A 32 4.61 -7.15 -10.47
C PRO A 32 5.69 -6.07 -10.58
N ARG A 33 5.51 -5.08 -11.48
CA ARG A 33 6.35 -3.90 -11.62
C ARG A 33 5.70 -2.65 -11.01
N SER A 34 4.58 -2.78 -10.32
CA SER A 34 3.92 -1.68 -9.63
C SER A 34 4.81 -1.14 -8.52
N TRP A 35 4.87 0.19 -8.41
CA TRP A 35 5.62 0.90 -7.37
C TRP A 35 4.72 1.30 -6.18
N ALA A 36 3.59 0.60 -6.03
CA ALA A 36 2.67 0.75 -4.92
C ALA A 36 3.26 0.15 -3.63
N THR A 37 4.30 0.78 -3.09
CA THR A 37 5.08 0.28 -1.94
C THR A 37 4.70 0.93 -0.60
N VAL A 38 3.77 1.89 -0.60
CA VAL A 38 3.34 2.63 0.59
C VAL A 38 1.94 2.20 1.03
N PHE A 39 1.80 1.88 2.32
CA PHE A 39 0.58 1.35 2.91
C PHE A 39 0.24 2.04 4.22
N THR A 40 -1.05 2.16 4.52
CA THR A 40 -1.55 2.53 5.84
C THR A 40 -1.95 1.26 6.58
N VAL A 41 -1.37 1.04 7.76
CA VAL A 41 -1.51 -0.17 8.56
C VAL A 41 -2.16 0.16 9.90
N HIS A 42 -3.23 -0.57 10.23
CA HIS A 42 -3.90 -0.52 11.52
C HIS A 42 -3.66 -1.85 12.26
N PRO A 43 -2.76 -1.90 13.24
CA PRO A 43 -2.59 -3.05 14.12
C PRO A 43 -3.81 -3.19 15.04
N ASP A 44 -4.36 -4.40 15.15
CA ASP A 44 -5.45 -4.62 16.09
C ASP A 44 -4.96 -4.50 17.55
N GLY A 45 -5.76 -3.86 18.38
CA GLY A 45 -5.40 -3.54 19.77
C GLY A 45 -4.42 -2.37 19.93
N ASP A 46 -3.98 -1.74 18.84
CA ASP A 46 -3.21 -0.50 18.88
C ASP A 46 -4.04 0.66 18.29
N THR A 47 -3.91 1.83 18.91
CA THR A 47 -4.51 3.07 18.41
C THR A 47 -3.60 3.78 17.42
N GLN A 48 -2.31 3.43 17.39
CA GLN A 48 -1.34 4.01 16.49
C GLN A 48 -1.49 3.45 15.07
N VAL A 49 -1.93 4.31 14.15
CA VAL A 49 -1.89 4.02 12.72
C VAL A 49 -0.49 4.27 12.20
N LEU A 50 0.00 3.40 11.31
CA LEU A 50 1.34 3.46 10.75
C LEU A 50 1.28 3.62 9.24
N THR A 51 2.09 4.51 8.70
CA THR A 51 2.49 4.46 7.29
C THR A 51 3.72 3.57 7.17
N VAL A 52 3.64 2.58 6.29
CA VAL A 52 4.74 1.65 5.97
C VAL A 52 5.11 1.85 4.51
N ASP A 53 6.32 2.36 4.28
CA ASP A 53 6.92 2.49 2.95
C ASP A 53 7.98 1.39 2.78
N LEU A 54 7.69 0.42 1.90
CA LEU A 54 8.56 -0.73 1.64
C LEU A 54 9.75 -0.41 0.71
N ASP A 55 9.75 0.76 0.05
CA ASP A 55 10.85 1.20 -0.82
C ASP A 55 11.11 2.72 -0.67
N PRO A 56 11.60 3.17 0.50
CA PRO A 56 11.78 4.58 0.79
C PRO A 56 12.89 5.27 -0.02
N LYS A 57 13.66 4.51 -0.79
CA LYS A 57 14.68 5.04 -1.70
C LYS A 57 14.22 5.02 -3.15
N HIS A 58 13.07 4.41 -3.44
CA HIS A 58 12.53 4.26 -4.78
C HIS A 58 13.54 3.59 -5.73
N LEU A 59 14.09 2.44 -5.33
CA LEU A 59 15.08 1.68 -6.10
C LEU A 59 14.63 0.25 -6.46
N ASP A 60 13.64 -0.29 -5.75
CA ASP A 60 13.20 -1.68 -5.90
C ASP A 60 11.69 -1.82 -5.59
N PRO A 61 10.83 -1.90 -6.62
CA PRO A 61 9.39 -2.02 -6.44
C PRO A 61 8.95 -3.36 -5.82
N SER A 62 9.87 -4.32 -5.62
CA SER A 62 9.52 -5.59 -4.98
C SER A 62 9.18 -5.45 -3.50
N GLY A 63 9.58 -4.34 -2.86
CA GLY A 63 9.33 -4.09 -1.43
C GLY A 63 10.14 -4.99 -0.48
N ASN A 64 11.15 -5.70 -0.99
CA ASN A 64 12.02 -6.59 -0.19
C ASN A 64 13.15 -5.85 0.54
N GLY A 65 13.26 -4.53 0.36
CA GLY A 65 14.25 -3.68 1.01
C GLY A 65 13.97 -3.43 2.50
N THR A 66 14.75 -2.53 3.11
CA THR A 66 14.49 -2.07 4.47
C THR A 66 13.34 -1.05 4.45
N PRO A 67 12.20 -1.33 5.12
CA PRO A 67 11.07 -0.42 5.11
C PRO A 67 11.32 0.79 6.00
N ARG A 68 10.62 1.89 5.70
CA ARG A 68 10.43 3.03 6.60
C ARG A 68 9.04 2.93 7.22
N VAL A 69 8.97 3.03 8.54
CA VAL A 69 7.70 3.03 9.28
C VAL A 69 7.57 4.35 10.02
N THR A 70 6.46 5.05 9.82
CA THR A 70 6.17 6.33 10.47
C THR A 70 4.76 6.31 11.06
N PRO A 71 4.56 6.84 12.29
CA PRO A 71 3.23 7.18 12.79
C PRO A 71 2.50 8.08 11.79
N VAL A 72 1.20 7.83 11.58
CA VAL A 72 0.29 8.78 10.89
C VAL A 72 0.01 9.98 11.78
#